data_AF-A0A7X8K3X3-F1
#
_entry.id   AF-A0A7X8K3X3-F1
#
_cell.length_a   1.000
_cell.length_b   1.000
_cell.length_c   1.000
_cell.angle_alpha   90.00
_cell.angle_beta   90.00
_cell.angle_gamma   90.00
#
_symmetry.space_group_name_H-M   'P 1'
#
loop_
_entity.id
_entity.type
_entity.pdbx_description
1 polymer ?
#
loop_
_entity_poly.entity_id
_entity_poly.type
_entity_poly.pdbx_seq_one_letter_code
_entity_poly.pdbx_strand_id
1 'polypeptide(L)'
;MVLYIAMVIVIGVVYAKRASESSHNFLIGGRSLGPWVTAMAAEASDMSGWLLMGLPGVAYWCGLSDAAWTAIGLAIGTYLNWLFVAKRLRVYSHVAGDAITIPDFLSNRFREDKKVILIIAALFILVFFSVYAASCFVTVGKLFSTLFGAKYVYAMIAGAIFVVLYTFIGGFLAESASDFMQGVVMIFALTLVVIFGISHAGGIGAVVANAKSIPGFFEFFGIAQPQVVNGLQQIGESGQPLFGKAAGYGFLTIISTLSWGLGYFGMPQVLLKFMAINKSTELTMSRRIAMVWVIISLSAAVGIGIIGRILYPAELLTQSAAESIFII
;
A
#
# COMPACT_ATOMS: atom_id res chain seq x y z
N MET A 1 -18.42 -3.34 8.58
CA MET A 1 -18.49 -3.14 7.11
C MET A 1 -19.58 -2.15 6.69
N VAL A 2 -20.86 -2.36 7.02
CA VAL A 2 -21.95 -1.43 6.62
C VAL A 2 -21.69 0.02 7.05
N LEU A 3 -21.31 0.25 8.31
CA LEU A 3 -20.95 1.59 8.80
C LEU A 3 -19.78 2.22 8.04
N TYR A 4 -18.77 1.43 7.69
CA TYR A 4 -17.63 1.89 6.91
C TYR A 4 -18.05 2.31 5.49
N ILE A 5 -18.83 1.48 4.80
CA ILE A 5 -19.35 1.79 3.46
C ILE A 5 -20.25 3.02 3.50
N ALA A 6 -21.14 3.11 4.48
CA ALA A 6 -22.00 4.27 4.66
C ALA A 6 -21.19 5.56 4.86
N MET A 7 -20.12 5.51 5.66
CA MET A 7 -19.23 6.65 5.87
C MET A 7 -18.54 7.09 4.57
N VAL A 8 -18.05 6.16 3.75
CA VAL A 8 -17.46 6.47 2.44
C VAL A 8 -18.47 7.13 1.50
N ILE A 9 -19.70 6.62 1.44
CA ILE A 9 -20.78 7.21 0.63
C ILE A 9 -21.09 8.64 1.11
N VAL A 10 -21.22 8.84 2.42
CA VAL A 10 -21.47 10.16 3.01
C VAL A 10 -20.36 11.14 2.65
N ILE A 11 -19.09 10.73 2.74
CA ILE A 11 -17.94 11.55 2.32
C ILE A 11 -18.08 11.94 0.84
N GLY A 12 -18.39 10.97 -0.03
CA GLY A 12 -18.62 11.21 -1.46
C GLY A 12 -19.70 12.25 -1.72
N VAL A 13 -20.86 12.11 -1.08
CA VAL A 13 -22.00 13.03 -1.23
C VAL A 13 -21.69 14.43 -0.68
N VAL A 14 -20.99 14.52 0.46
CA VAL A 14 -20.63 15.80 1.10
C VAL A 14 -19.74 16.65 0.19
N TYR A 15 -18.78 16.03 -0.50
CA TYR A 15 -17.88 16.75 -1.41
C TYR A 15 -18.41 16.89 -2.84
N ALA A 16 -19.48 16.19 -3.22
CA ALA A 16 -20.02 16.17 -4.58
C ALA A 16 -20.33 17.57 -5.14
N LYS A 17 -20.95 18.44 -4.33
CA LYS A 17 -21.26 19.82 -4.73
C LYS A 17 -19.98 20.56 -5.13
N ARG A 18 -18.97 20.54 -4.25
CA ARG A 18 -17.69 21.24 -4.48
C ARG A 18 -16.92 20.65 -5.66
N ALA A 19 -16.94 19.33 -5.81
CA ALA A 19 -16.32 18.63 -6.92
C ALA A 19 -16.91 19.05 -8.28
N SER A 20 -18.23 19.28 -8.33
CA SER A 20 -18.94 19.68 -9.56
C SER A 20 -18.70 21.12 -10.01
N GLU A 21 -18.11 21.97 -9.17
CA GLU A 21 -17.94 23.41 -9.47
C GLU A 21 -16.90 23.69 -10.56
N SER A 22 -15.84 22.87 -10.66
CA SER A 22 -14.79 23.02 -11.69
C SER A 22 -13.87 21.80 -11.75
N SER A 23 -13.17 21.63 -12.87
CA SER A 23 -12.12 20.62 -13.01
C SER A 23 -10.98 20.80 -12.00
N HIS A 24 -10.69 22.04 -11.59
CA HIS A 24 -9.69 22.33 -10.55
C HIS A 24 -10.13 21.80 -9.17
N ASN A 25 -11.42 21.90 -8.83
CA ASN A 25 -11.95 21.28 -7.62
C ASN A 25 -12.05 19.76 -7.74
N PHE A 26 -12.43 19.26 -8.93
CA PHE A 26 -12.58 17.82 -9.15
C PHE A 26 -11.26 17.05 -9.10
N LEU A 27 -10.20 17.55 -9.75
CA LEU A 27 -8.95 16.79 -9.98
C LEU A 27 -7.88 17.03 -8.91
N ILE A 28 -7.84 18.19 -8.26
CA ILE A 28 -6.82 18.54 -7.26
C ILE A 28 -7.41 19.15 -5.97
N GLY A 29 -8.74 19.15 -5.84
CA GLY A 29 -9.42 19.59 -4.63
C GLY A 29 -9.22 21.05 -4.28
N GLY A 30 -8.97 21.90 -5.28
CA GLY A 30 -8.76 23.31 -5.06
C GLY A 30 -7.46 23.66 -4.32
N ARG A 31 -6.49 22.72 -4.26
CA ARG A 31 -5.28 22.82 -3.43
C ARG A 31 -5.56 23.20 -1.98
N SER A 32 -6.58 22.57 -1.38
CA SER A 32 -7.07 22.94 -0.05
C SER A 32 -6.75 21.92 1.05
N LEU A 33 -5.93 20.91 0.75
CA LEU A 33 -5.62 19.88 1.74
C LEU A 33 -4.77 20.45 2.88
N GLY A 34 -5.14 20.09 4.12
CA GLY A 34 -4.33 20.34 5.31
C GLY A 34 -3.28 19.25 5.54
N PRO A 35 -2.32 19.46 6.45
CA PRO A 35 -1.14 18.61 6.59
C PRO A 35 -1.44 17.15 6.93
N TRP A 36 -2.44 16.92 7.79
CA TRP A 36 -2.87 15.58 8.20
C TRP A 36 -3.52 14.81 7.07
N VAL A 37 -4.45 15.43 6.36
CA VAL A 37 -5.12 14.80 5.22
C VAL A 37 -4.11 14.52 4.11
N THR A 38 -3.23 15.46 3.78
CA THR A 38 -2.18 15.22 2.78
C THR A 38 -1.27 14.06 3.16
N ALA A 39 -0.86 13.94 4.42
CA ALA A 39 -0.01 12.84 4.88
C ALA A 39 -0.74 11.50 4.84
N MET A 40 -1.84 11.37 5.59
CA MET A 40 -2.53 10.09 5.72
C MET A 40 -3.14 9.63 4.40
N ALA A 41 -3.64 10.55 3.58
CA ALA A 41 -4.17 10.19 2.27
C ALA A 41 -3.07 9.70 1.33
N ALA A 42 -1.92 10.39 1.30
CA ALA A 42 -0.78 9.93 0.52
C ALA A 42 -0.34 8.52 0.93
N GLU A 43 -0.19 8.26 2.24
CA GLU A 43 0.30 6.95 2.70
C GLU A 43 -0.74 5.84 2.57
N ALA A 44 -2.03 6.12 2.79
CA ALA A 44 -3.10 5.12 2.58
C ALA A 44 -3.23 4.73 1.09
N SER A 45 -3.23 5.72 0.18
CA SER A 45 -3.26 5.46 -1.25
C SER A 45 -1.99 4.76 -1.76
N ASP A 46 -0.84 5.07 -1.16
CA ASP A 46 0.44 4.45 -1.50
C ASP A 46 0.46 2.95 -1.14
N MET A 47 0.08 2.63 0.09
CA MET A 47 0.24 1.30 0.64
C MET A 47 -0.71 0.24 0.08
N SER A 48 -1.87 0.65 -0.45
CA SER A 48 -2.80 -0.21 -1.19
C SER A 48 -3.19 -1.51 -0.47
N GLY A 49 -3.68 -2.51 -1.22
CA GLY A 49 -3.82 -3.88 -0.72
C GLY A 49 -2.48 -4.55 -0.41
N TRP A 50 -1.37 -4.05 -0.94
CA TRP A 50 -0.04 -4.60 -0.73
C TRP A 50 0.37 -4.61 0.76
N LEU A 51 0.15 -3.52 1.50
CA LEU A 51 0.51 -3.45 2.92
C LEU A 51 -0.22 -4.46 3.79
N LEU A 52 -1.50 -4.73 3.48
CA LEU A 52 -2.31 -5.65 4.28
C LEU A 52 -2.18 -7.10 3.81
N MET A 53 -1.97 -7.37 2.53
CA MET A 53 -1.97 -8.75 2.01
C MET A 53 -0.60 -9.17 1.48
N GLY A 54 0.02 -8.35 0.63
CA GLY A 54 1.28 -8.68 -0.02
C GLY A 54 2.46 -8.79 0.94
N LEU A 55 2.75 -7.73 1.69
CA LEU A 55 3.92 -7.68 2.57
C LEU A 55 3.85 -8.71 3.72
N PRO A 56 2.72 -8.90 4.43
CA PRO A 56 2.58 -9.97 5.40
C PRO A 56 2.66 -11.35 4.75
N GLY A 57 2.11 -11.51 3.54
CA GLY A 57 2.16 -12.77 2.80
C GLY A 57 3.58 -13.18 2.43
N VAL A 58 4.41 -12.24 1.99
CA VAL A 58 5.85 -12.46 1.76
C VAL A 58 6.54 -12.88 3.05
N ALA A 59 6.31 -12.14 4.14
CA ALA A 59 6.91 -12.45 5.45
C ALA A 59 6.49 -13.85 5.96
N TYR A 60 5.23 -14.24 5.77
CA TYR A 60 4.73 -15.57 6.12
C TYR A 60 5.36 -16.67 5.25
N TRP A 61 5.57 -16.39 3.96
CA TRP A 61 6.03 -17.38 2.97
C TRP A 61 7.53 -17.65 3.08
N CYS A 62 8.36 -16.61 3.08
CA CYS A 62 9.82 -16.74 3.01
C CYS A 62 10.56 -16.18 4.24
N GLY A 63 9.84 -15.64 5.22
CA GLY A 63 10.42 -15.10 6.44
C GLY A 63 10.82 -13.62 6.33
N LEU A 64 11.70 -13.21 7.23
CA LEU A 64 11.97 -11.80 7.52
C LEU A 64 12.65 -11.04 6.37
N SER A 65 13.66 -11.61 5.71
CA SER A 65 14.56 -10.87 4.82
C SER A 65 13.84 -10.09 3.71
N ASP A 66 13.08 -10.77 2.86
CA ASP A 66 12.48 -10.16 1.67
C ASP A 66 11.46 -9.08 2.05
N ALA A 67 10.66 -9.35 3.08
CA ALA A 67 9.69 -8.40 3.61
C ALA A 67 10.35 -7.21 4.32
N ALA A 68 11.38 -7.44 5.15
CA ALA A 68 12.07 -6.38 5.88
C ALA A 68 12.87 -5.45 4.95
N TRP A 69 13.61 -5.99 3.98
CA TRP A 69 14.34 -5.16 3.01
C TRP A 69 13.40 -4.38 2.11
N THR A 70 12.27 -4.97 1.69
CA THR A 70 11.22 -4.23 0.98
C THR A 70 10.68 -3.11 1.86
N ALA A 71 10.28 -3.39 3.11
CA ALA A 71 9.77 -2.39 4.05
C ALA A 71 10.77 -1.24 4.30
N ILE A 72 12.06 -1.55 4.45
CA ILE A 72 13.11 -0.54 4.60
C ILE A 72 13.22 0.31 3.32
N GLY A 73 13.19 -0.33 2.15
CA GLY A 73 13.19 0.34 0.85
C GLY A 73 12.04 1.32 0.71
N LEU A 74 10.82 0.87 1.03
CA LEU A 74 9.63 1.70 1.04
C LEU A 74 9.80 2.87 2.02
N ALA A 75 10.15 2.62 3.29
CA ALA A 75 10.32 3.69 4.27
C ALA A 75 11.36 4.76 3.84
N ILE A 76 12.50 4.33 3.28
CA ILE A 76 13.51 5.24 2.73
C ILE A 76 12.95 6.00 1.53
N GLY A 77 12.32 5.30 0.58
CA GLY A 77 11.69 5.88 -0.60
C GLY A 77 10.68 6.96 -0.23
N THR A 78 9.77 6.67 0.72
CA THR A 78 8.76 7.61 1.19
C THR A 78 9.45 8.85 1.76
N TYR A 79 10.42 8.67 2.66
CA TYR A 79 11.13 9.78 3.28
C TYR A 79 11.80 10.69 2.25
N LEU A 80 12.51 10.10 1.28
CA LEU A 80 13.23 10.85 0.25
C LEU A 80 12.27 11.53 -0.74
N ASN A 81 11.14 10.89 -1.09
CA ASN A 81 10.11 11.49 -1.92
C ASN A 81 9.52 12.75 -1.25
N TRP A 82 9.13 12.65 0.02
CA TRP A 82 8.65 13.80 0.80
C TRP A 82 9.72 14.89 0.96
N LEU A 83 10.98 14.50 1.17
CA LEU A 83 12.07 15.44 1.38
C LEU A 83 12.43 16.21 0.09
N PHE A 84 12.53 15.53 -1.04
CA PHE A 84 13.05 16.10 -2.29
C PHE A 84 11.96 16.56 -3.24
N VAL A 85 10.84 15.84 -3.35
CA VAL A 85 9.83 16.06 -4.38
C VAL A 85 8.69 16.94 -3.87
N ALA A 86 8.12 16.62 -2.71
CA ALA A 86 6.84 17.19 -2.29
C ALA A 86 6.78 18.74 -2.34
N LYS A 87 7.77 19.42 -1.73
CA LYS A 87 7.79 20.90 -1.71
C LYS A 87 8.05 21.50 -3.08
N ARG A 88 8.98 20.90 -3.84
CA ARG A 88 9.32 21.37 -5.18
C ARG A 88 8.12 21.23 -6.11
N LEU A 89 7.49 20.07 -6.12
CA LEU A 89 6.33 19.77 -6.93
C LEU A 89 5.14 20.68 -6.59
N ARG A 90 4.86 20.89 -5.30
CA ARG A 90 3.78 21.80 -4.86
C ARG A 90 3.95 23.23 -5.38
N VAL A 91 5.16 23.78 -5.29
CA VAL A 91 5.45 25.15 -5.71
C VAL A 91 5.49 25.26 -7.23
N TYR A 92 6.21 24.34 -7.89
CA TYR A 92 6.42 24.40 -9.33
C TYR A 92 5.15 24.07 -10.12
N SER A 93 4.30 23.16 -9.64
CA SER A 93 3.00 22.92 -10.30
C SER A 93 2.13 24.17 -10.31
N HIS A 94 2.20 25.00 -9.27
CA HIS A 94 1.43 26.25 -9.22
C HIS A 94 1.98 27.31 -10.21
N VAL A 95 3.31 27.47 -10.27
CA VAL A 95 3.94 28.45 -11.18
C VAL A 95 3.90 27.99 -12.64
N ALA A 96 3.88 26.68 -12.90
CA ALA A 96 3.80 26.08 -14.22
C ALA A 96 2.35 26.03 -14.74
N GLY A 97 1.69 27.20 -14.80
CA GLY A 97 0.33 27.33 -15.32
C GLY A 97 -0.76 26.76 -14.41
N ASP A 98 -0.50 26.73 -13.09
CA ASP A 98 -1.35 26.09 -12.09
C ASP A 98 -1.79 24.66 -12.46
N ALA A 99 -0.83 23.87 -12.94
CA ALA A 99 -1.06 22.52 -13.42
C ALA A 99 -1.77 21.65 -12.37
N ILE A 100 -2.82 20.96 -12.81
CA ILE A 100 -3.69 20.13 -11.98
C ILE A 100 -3.42 18.63 -12.14
N THR A 101 -2.56 18.24 -13.09
CA THR A 101 -2.10 16.85 -13.29
C THR A 101 -0.58 16.77 -13.45
N ILE A 102 0.00 15.58 -13.25
CA ILE A 102 1.45 15.35 -13.45
C ILE A 102 1.87 15.51 -14.93
N PRO A 103 1.16 14.94 -15.93
CA PRO A 103 1.49 15.16 -17.35
C PRO A 103 1.45 16.64 -17.75
N ASP A 104 0.42 17.37 -17.29
CA ASP A 104 0.28 18.81 -17.53
C ASP A 104 1.42 19.60 -16.88
N PHE A 105 1.77 19.27 -15.62
CA PHE A 105 2.91 19.86 -14.95
C PHE A 105 4.21 19.65 -15.74
N LEU A 106 4.48 18.44 -16.22
CA LEU A 106 5.68 18.15 -17.02
C LEU A 106 5.69 18.95 -18.33
N SER A 107 4.59 18.95 -19.07
CA SER A 107 4.46 19.72 -20.31
C SER A 107 4.71 21.22 -20.09
N ASN A 108 4.09 21.81 -19.07
CA ASN A 108 4.25 23.23 -18.75
C ASN A 108 5.65 23.55 -18.21
N ARG A 109 6.24 22.66 -17.39
CA ARG A 109 7.59 22.81 -16.84
C ARG A 109 8.66 22.83 -17.93
N PHE A 110 8.47 22.06 -19.00
CA PHE A 110 9.37 22.03 -20.16
C PHE A 110 8.96 23.00 -21.27
N ARG A 111 7.94 23.84 -21.06
CA ARG A 111 7.42 24.83 -22.02
C ARG A 111 7.12 24.20 -23.37
N GLU A 112 6.44 23.07 -23.32
CA GLU A 112 6.15 22.30 -24.51
C GLU A 112 4.96 22.87 -25.29
N ASP A 113 5.17 23.07 -26.60
CA ASP A 113 4.13 23.48 -27.55
C ASP A 113 3.34 22.28 -28.13
N LYS A 114 4.02 21.20 -28.53
CA LYS A 114 3.42 20.08 -29.28
C LYS A 114 2.74 18.98 -28.44
N LYS A 115 2.78 19.09 -27.11
CA LYS A 115 2.17 18.15 -26.14
C LYS A 115 2.61 16.67 -26.25
N VAL A 116 3.81 16.42 -26.76
CA VAL A 116 4.43 15.09 -26.85
C VAL A 116 4.75 14.51 -25.46
N ILE A 117 5.39 15.27 -24.58
CA ILE A 117 5.70 14.88 -23.18
C ILE A 117 4.41 14.58 -22.43
N LEU A 118 3.39 15.42 -22.61
CA LEU A 118 2.08 15.20 -22.02
C LEU A 118 1.47 13.86 -22.45
N ILE A 119 1.43 13.59 -23.75
CA ILE A 119 0.83 12.36 -24.31
C ILE A 119 1.62 11.14 -23.83
N ILE A 120 2.95 11.16 -23.89
CA ILE A 120 3.80 10.05 -23.44
C ILE A 120 3.57 9.79 -21.94
N ALA A 121 3.60 10.82 -21.11
CA ALA A 121 3.40 10.68 -19.67
C ALA A 121 2.00 10.17 -19.34
N ALA A 122 0.96 10.67 -20.01
CA ALA A 122 -0.42 10.25 -19.81
C ALA A 122 -0.63 8.78 -20.23
N LEU A 123 -0.11 8.35 -21.38
CA LEU A 123 -0.19 6.96 -21.84
C LEU A 123 0.58 6.02 -20.91
N PHE A 124 1.77 6.42 -20.48
CA PHE A 124 2.57 5.63 -19.54
C PHE A 124 1.81 5.44 -18.22
N ILE A 125 1.28 6.52 -17.64
CA ILE A 125 0.45 6.44 -16.44
C ILE A 125 -0.75 5.52 -16.70
N LEU A 126 -1.50 5.72 -17.78
CA LEU A 126 -2.71 4.95 -18.08
C LEU A 126 -2.44 3.43 -18.13
N VAL A 127 -1.39 3.02 -18.85
CA VAL A 127 -1.05 1.59 -19.01
C VAL A 127 -0.65 0.96 -17.68
N PHE A 128 0.30 1.58 -16.96
CA PHE A 128 0.82 0.99 -15.72
C PHE A 128 -0.18 1.10 -14.56
N PHE A 129 -0.96 2.18 -14.48
CA PHE A 129 -2.01 2.32 -13.47
C PHE A 129 -3.19 1.38 -13.70
N SER A 130 -3.46 0.97 -14.94
CA SER A 130 -4.50 -0.03 -15.20
C SER A 130 -4.16 -1.37 -14.54
N VAL A 131 -2.90 -1.81 -14.63
CA VAL A 131 -2.42 -3.03 -13.98
C VAL A 131 -2.47 -2.90 -12.45
N TYR A 132 -2.05 -1.76 -11.92
CA TYR A 132 -2.12 -1.47 -10.49
C TYR A 132 -3.58 -1.45 -9.97
N ALA A 133 -4.49 -0.77 -10.67
CA ALA A 133 -5.90 -0.73 -10.26
C ALA A 133 -6.55 -2.12 -10.30
N ALA A 134 -6.17 -2.96 -11.29
CA ALA A 134 -6.63 -4.34 -11.35
C ALA A 134 -6.20 -5.16 -10.12
N SER A 135 -4.96 -4.99 -9.63
CA SER A 135 -4.49 -5.71 -8.43
C SER A 135 -5.22 -5.27 -7.14
N CYS A 136 -5.64 -4.00 -7.06
CA CYS A 136 -6.50 -3.53 -5.97
C CYS A 136 -7.86 -4.25 -5.97
N PHE A 137 -8.47 -4.51 -7.13
CA PHE A 137 -9.73 -5.26 -7.18
C PHE A 137 -9.56 -6.76 -6.87
N VAL A 138 -8.42 -7.36 -7.25
CA VAL A 138 -8.04 -8.72 -6.81
C VAL A 138 -8.03 -8.81 -5.28
N THR A 139 -7.48 -7.79 -4.60
CA THR A 139 -7.45 -7.69 -3.12
C THR A 139 -8.87 -7.72 -2.55
N VAL A 140 -9.81 -6.94 -3.11
CA VAL A 140 -11.22 -6.96 -2.69
C VAL A 140 -11.84 -8.34 -2.89
N GLY A 141 -11.60 -8.96 -4.05
CA GLY A 141 -12.09 -10.31 -4.35
C GLY A 141 -11.61 -11.34 -3.34
N LYS A 142 -10.30 -11.34 -3.02
CA LYS A 142 -9.72 -12.24 -2.01
C LYS A 142 -10.30 -11.97 -0.62
N LEU A 143 -10.34 -10.71 -0.18
CA LEU A 143 -10.86 -10.33 1.14
C LEU A 143 -12.28 -10.85 1.37
N PHE A 144 -13.20 -10.57 0.45
CA PHE A 144 -14.59 -10.96 0.61
C PHE A 144 -14.81 -12.47 0.42
N SER A 145 -14.01 -13.11 -0.43
CA SER A 145 -14.04 -14.57 -0.58
C SER A 145 -13.60 -15.27 0.69
N THR A 146 -12.55 -14.79 1.35
CA THR A 146 -12.01 -15.39 2.58
C THR A 146 -12.93 -15.13 3.78
N LEU A 147 -13.43 -13.89 3.97
CA LEU A 147 -14.23 -13.54 5.15
C LEU A 147 -15.70 -13.98 5.07
N PHE A 148 -16.30 -13.90 3.88
CA PHE A 148 -17.75 -14.08 3.74
C PHE A 148 -18.12 -15.27 2.84
N GLY A 149 -17.13 -16.01 2.33
CA GLY A 149 -17.38 -17.08 1.35
C GLY A 149 -17.97 -16.55 0.03
N ALA A 150 -17.84 -15.26 -0.24
CA ALA A 150 -18.38 -14.66 -1.46
C ALA A 150 -17.62 -15.18 -2.69
N LYS A 151 -18.33 -15.41 -3.80
CA LYS A 151 -17.68 -15.79 -5.05
C LYS A 151 -16.72 -14.68 -5.50
N TYR A 152 -15.43 -15.02 -5.59
CA TYR A 152 -14.31 -14.12 -5.89
C TYR A 152 -14.61 -13.08 -7.00
N VAL A 153 -15.07 -13.54 -8.17
CA VAL A 153 -15.32 -12.65 -9.32
C VAL A 153 -16.46 -11.66 -9.04
N TYR A 154 -17.53 -12.06 -8.37
CA TYR A 154 -18.63 -11.16 -8.05
C TYR A 154 -18.24 -10.13 -6.99
N ALA A 155 -17.46 -10.53 -5.99
CA ALA A 155 -16.92 -9.60 -5.00
C ALA A 155 -16.00 -8.55 -5.64
N MET A 156 -15.12 -8.98 -6.55
CA MET A 156 -14.25 -8.10 -7.32
C MET A 156 -15.05 -7.08 -8.15
N ILE A 157 -16.05 -7.53 -8.92
CA ILE A 157 -16.88 -6.65 -9.75
C ILE A 157 -17.69 -5.67 -8.89
N ALA A 158 -18.30 -6.15 -7.80
CA ALA A 158 -19.06 -5.29 -6.90
C ALA A 158 -18.17 -4.21 -6.25
N GLY A 159 -16.96 -4.59 -5.84
CA GLY A 159 -15.94 -3.66 -5.35
C GLY A 159 -15.58 -2.60 -6.39
N ALA A 160 -15.33 -3.02 -7.64
CA ALA A 160 -15.01 -2.10 -8.73
C ALA A 160 -16.14 -1.10 -9.01
N ILE A 161 -17.39 -1.57 -9.12
CA ILE A 161 -18.56 -0.70 -9.32
C ILE A 161 -18.67 0.30 -8.16
N PHE A 162 -18.55 -0.18 -6.93
CA PHE A 162 -18.62 0.68 -5.75
C PHE A 162 -17.54 1.78 -5.79
N VAL A 163 -16.28 1.42 -6.03
CA VAL A 163 -15.16 2.37 -6.08
C VAL A 163 -15.35 3.41 -7.18
N VAL A 164 -15.74 2.97 -8.38
CA VAL A 164 -16.01 3.88 -9.51
C VAL A 164 -17.12 4.87 -9.15
N LEU A 165 -18.25 4.41 -8.61
CA LEU A 165 -19.38 5.28 -8.31
C LEU A 165 -19.03 6.39 -7.29
N TYR A 166 -18.43 6.06 -6.14
CA TYR A 166 -18.16 7.09 -5.14
C TYR A 166 -17.04 8.05 -5.58
N THR A 167 -16.05 7.55 -6.34
CA THR A 167 -14.93 8.37 -6.83
C THR A 167 -15.39 9.37 -7.88
N PHE A 168 -16.26 8.95 -8.82
CA PHE A 168 -16.83 9.84 -9.83
C PHE A 168 -17.73 10.92 -9.23
N ILE A 169 -18.47 10.61 -8.15
CA ILE A 169 -19.37 11.56 -7.51
C ILE A 169 -18.60 12.60 -6.69
N GLY A 170 -17.66 12.15 -5.85
CA GLY A 170 -17.04 13.00 -4.84
C GLY A 170 -15.76 13.73 -5.28
N GLY A 171 -15.12 13.28 -6.36
CA GLY A 171 -13.84 13.82 -6.84
C GLY A 171 -12.70 13.69 -5.83
N PHE A 172 -11.61 14.40 -6.09
CA PHE A 172 -10.34 14.29 -5.34
C PHE A 172 -10.46 14.58 -3.83
N LEU A 173 -11.34 15.50 -3.42
CA LEU A 173 -11.51 15.81 -1.98
C LEU A 173 -12.20 14.68 -1.22
N ALA A 174 -13.22 14.06 -1.83
CA ALA A 174 -13.86 12.88 -1.24
C ALA A 174 -12.87 11.73 -1.13
N GLU A 175 -12.11 11.49 -2.21
CA GLU A 175 -11.04 10.50 -2.24
C GLU A 175 -10.05 10.74 -1.09
N SER A 176 -9.45 11.94 -1.00
CA SER A 176 -8.52 12.30 0.08
C SER A 176 -9.09 12.18 1.49
N ALA A 177 -10.36 12.53 1.69
CA ALA A 177 -11.01 12.37 2.99
C ALA A 177 -11.26 10.90 3.34
N SER A 178 -11.65 10.09 2.35
CA SER A 178 -11.82 8.65 2.51
C SER A 178 -10.48 7.94 2.75
N ASP A 179 -9.42 8.34 2.06
CA ASP A 179 -8.06 7.83 2.27
C ASP A 179 -7.55 8.16 3.68
N PHE A 180 -7.81 9.39 4.18
CA PHE A 180 -7.45 9.75 5.56
C PHE A 180 -8.12 8.81 6.56
N MET A 181 -9.44 8.59 6.42
CA MET A 181 -10.19 7.66 7.26
C MET A 181 -9.62 6.24 7.15
N GLN A 182 -9.32 5.77 5.94
CA GLN A 182 -8.73 4.44 5.68
C GLN A 182 -7.36 4.31 6.35
N GLY A 183 -6.48 5.29 6.21
CA GLY A 183 -5.17 5.29 6.87
C GLY A 183 -5.28 5.17 8.38
N VAL A 184 -6.28 5.81 9.01
CA VAL A 184 -6.54 5.65 10.45
C VAL A 184 -6.98 4.21 10.75
N VAL A 185 -7.98 3.69 10.04
CA VAL A 185 -8.50 2.33 10.23
C VAL A 185 -7.39 1.28 10.05
N MET A 186 -6.52 1.46 9.07
CA MET A 186 -5.41 0.54 8.78
C MET A 186 -4.42 0.44 9.93
N ILE A 187 -3.99 1.57 10.53
CA ILE A 187 -3.11 1.53 11.71
C ILE A 187 -3.76 0.74 12.84
N PHE A 188 -5.04 1.02 13.14
CA PHE A 188 -5.73 0.32 14.21
C PHE A 188 -5.82 -1.18 13.91
N ALA A 189 -6.21 -1.57 12.69
CA ALA A 189 -6.31 -2.96 12.30
C ALA A 189 -4.96 -3.68 12.41
N LEU A 190 -3.89 -3.14 11.81
CA LEU A 190 -2.55 -3.71 11.86
C LEU A 190 -2.04 -3.85 13.31
N THR A 191 -2.21 -2.82 14.13
CA THR A 191 -1.76 -2.85 15.53
C THR A 191 -2.51 -3.90 16.34
N LEU A 192 -3.84 -3.99 16.18
CA LEU A 192 -4.65 -4.97 16.90
C LEU A 192 -4.31 -6.41 16.47
N VAL A 193 -4.13 -6.66 15.18
CA VAL A 193 -3.76 -7.99 14.67
C VAL A 193 -2.40 -8.42 15.24
N VAL A 194 -1.42 -7.52 15.31
CA VAL A 194 -0.13 -7.84 15.95
C VAL A 194 -0.30 -8.17 17.44
N ILE A 195 -1.03 -7.34 18.19
CA ILE A 195 -1.21 -7.53 19.64
C ILE A 195 -1.92 -8.86 19.93
N PHE A 196 -3.07 -9.09 19.28
CA PHE A 196 -3.83 -10.32 19.49
C PHE A 196 -3.11 -11.54 18.95
N GLY A 197 -2.45 -11.43 17.79
CA GLY A 197 -1.67 -12.52 17.21
C GLY A 197 -0.52 -12.96 18.12
N ILE A 198 0.24 -12.02 18.68
CA ILE A 198 1.29 -12.32 19.67
C ILE A 198 0.69 -13.01 20.91
N SER A 199 -0.45 -12.51 21.41
CA SER A 199 -1.12 -13.11 22.57
C SER A 199 -1.57 -14.55 22.31
N HIS A 200 -2.19 -14.81 21.15
CA HIS A 200 -2.66 -16.14 20.77
C HIS A 200 -1.51 -17.11 20.47
N ALA A 201 -0.38 -16.60 19.96
CA ALA A 201 0.81 -17.40 19.70
C ALA A 201 1.56 -17.82 20.98
N GLY A 202 1.10 -17.42 22.17
CA GLY A 202 1.77 -17.71 23.44
C GLY A 202 2.84 -16.68 23.83
N GLY A 203 2.78 -15.47 23.27
CA GLY A 203 3.69 -14.36 23.55
C GLY A 203 4.84 -14.25 22.55
N ILE A 204 5.56 -13.12 22.62
CA ILE A 204 6.62 -12.78 21.65
C ILE A 204 7.77 -13.80 21.66
N GLY A 205 8.05 -14.41 22.82
CA GLY A 205 9.07 -15.46 22.95
C GLY A 205 8.75 -16.68 22.10
N ALA A 206 7.49 -17.12 22.07
CA ALA A 206 7.04 -18.26 21.27
C ALA A 206 7.12 -17.96 19.77
N VAL A 207 6.69 -16.76 19.35
CA VAL A 207 6.81 -16.29 17.96
C VAL A 207 8.27 -16.32 17.49
N VAL A 208 9.18 -15.72 18.27
CA VAL A 208 10.61 -15.67 17.91
C VAL A 208 11.25 -17.05 17.94
N ALA A 209 10.88 -17.90 18.90
CA ALA A 209 11.39 -19.27 18.97
C ALA A 209 10.96 -20.11 17.75
N ASN A 210 9.70 -20.02 17.35
CA ASN A 210 9.20 -20.66 16.14
C ASN A 210 9.92 -20.14 14.89
N ALA A 211 10.01 -18.82 14.72
CA ALA A 211 10.65 -18.21 13.57
C ALA A 211 12.13 -18.61 13.45
N LYS A 212 12.87 -18.71 14.56
CA LYS A 212 14.27 -19.18 14.58
C LYS A 212 14.42 -20.68 14.35
N SER A 213 13.37 -21.47 14.59
CA SER A 213 13.40 -22.92 14.34
C SER A 213 13.39 -23.26 12.85
N ILE A 214 12.97 -22.31 12.01
CA ILE A 214 12.90 -22.45 10.55
C ILE A 214 14.17 -21.84 9.93
N PRO A 215 15.01 -22.63 9.22
CA PRO A 215 16.26 -22.13 8.64
C PRO A 215 16.06 -20.92 7.71
N GLY A 216 16.77 -19.82 7.97
CA GLY A 216 16.70 -18.60 7.14
C GLY A 216 15.41 -17.78 7.31
N PHE A 217 14.47 -18.17 8.17
CA PHE A 217 13.17 -17.49 8.30
C PHE A 217 13.24 -16.23 9.16
N PHE A 218 14.13 -16.20 10.15
CA PHE A 218 14.33 -15.05 11.05
C PHE A 218 15.76 -14.52 10.97
N GLU A 219 16.25 -14.36 9.75
CA GLU A 219 17.55 -13.80 9.42
C GLU A 219 17.38 -12.55 8.55
N PHE A 220 18.37 -11.66 8.57
CA PHE A 220 18.36 -10.42 7.77
C PHE A 220 19.10 -10.55 6.44
N PHE A 221 20.01 -11.52 6.36
CA PHE A 221 20.81 -11.84 5.17
C PHE A 221 20.64 -13.31 4.74
N GLY A 222 19.62 -13.98 5.27
CA GLY A 222 19.26 -15.35 4.93
C GLY A 222 17.76 -15.43 4.65
N ILE A 223 17.35 -16.34 3.77
CA ILE A 223 15.96 -16.49 3.36
C ILE A 223 15.54 -17.95 3.45
N ALA A 224 14.35 -18.18 4.01
CA ALA A 224 13.77 -19.52 4.07
C ALA A 224 13.36 -19.98 2.66
N GLN A 225 13.42 -21.29 2.44
CA GLN A 225 13.09 -21.90 1.15
C GLN A 225 11.96 -22.90 1.32
N PRO A 226 10.68 -22.48 1.19
CA PRO A 226 9.56 -23.41 1.17
C PRO A 226 9.80 -24.55 0.16
N GLN A 227 9.64 -25.80 0.57
CA GLN A 227 9.74 -26.93 -0.35
C GLN A 227 8.42 -27.09 -1.07
N VAL A 228 8.40 -26.88 -2.39
CA VAL A 228 7.17 -26.82 -3.18
C VAL A 228 7.17 -27.90 -4.28
N VAL A 229 6.05 -28.61 -4.44
CA VAL A 229 5.78 -29.50 -5.57
C VAL A 229 4.45 -29.08 -6.20
N ASN A 230 4.43 -28.85 -7.52
CA ASN A 230 3.25 -28.36 -8.25
C ASN A 230 2.62 -27.08 -7.66
N GLY A 231 3.44 -26.18 -7.12
CA GLY A 231 2.98 -24.93 -6.52
C GLY A 231 2.47 -25.03 -5.07
N LEU A 232 2.41 -26.24 -4.50
CA LEU A 232 2.01 -26.52 -3.12
C LEU A 232 3.22 -26.81 -2.23
N GLN A 233 3.32 -26.09 -1.12
CA GLN A 233 4.30 -26.35 -0.07
C GLN A 233 4.03 -27.71 0.55
N GLN A 234 5.08 -28.52 0.64
CA GLN A 234 5.02 -29.85 1.22
C GLN A 234 4.90 -29.78 2.73
N ILE A 235 4.15 -30.72 3.31
CA ILE A 235 3.99 -30.88 4.76
C ILE A 235 4.69 -32.17 5.17
N GLY A 236 5.48 -32.11 6.24
CA GLY A 236 6.17 -33.26 6.81
C GLY A 236 5.25 -34.13 7.66
N GLU A 237 5.76 -35.27 8.12
CA GLU A 237 5.01 -36.25 8.93
C GLU A 237 4.48 -35.66 10.26
N SER A 238 5.14 -34.62 10.78
CA SER A 238 4.72 -33.89 11.99
C SER A 238 3.61 -32.87 11.75
N GLY A 239 3.07 -32.78 10.52
CA GLY A 239 2.05 -31.79 10.13
C GLY A 239 2.60 -30.37 9.93
N GLN A 240 3.92 -30.18 9.94
CA GLN A 240 4.57 -28.88 9.74
C GLN A 240 5.03 -28.70 8.29
N PRO A 241 4.93 -27.48 7.71
CA PRO A 241 5.45 -27.21 6.38
C PRO A 241 6.97 -27.42 6.30
N LEU A 242 7.41 -27.97 5.19
CA LEU A 242 8.80 -28.24 4.94
C LEU A 242 9.51 -27.01 4.35
N PHE A 243 10.69 -26.75 4.89
CA PHE A 243 11.64 -25.76 4.40
C PHE A 243 12.96 -26.45 4.07
N GLY A 244 13.58 -26.06 2.96
CA GLY A 244 14.93 -26.46 2.58
C GLY A 244 15.99 -25.81 3.47
N LYS A 245 17.25 -25.98 3.06
CA LYS A 245 18.36 -25.24 3.67
C LYS A 245 18.16 -23.73 3.41
N ALA A 246 18.54 -22.91 4.40
CA ALA A 246 18.54 -21.47 4.24
C ALA A 246 19.39 -21.07 3.03
N ALA A 247 18.87 -20.17 2.20
CA ALA A 247 19.63 -19.56 1.12
C ALA A 247 20.20 -18.21 1.58
N GLY A 248 21.35 -17.82 1.01
CA GLY A 248 21.91 -16.49 1.24
C GLY A 248 21.07 -15.41 0.57
N TYR A 249 20.86 -14.29 1.25
CA TYR A 249 20.17 -13.13 0.71
C TYR A 249 21.21 -12.16 0.13
N GLY A 250 21.49 -12.33 -1.17
CA GLY A 250 22.57 -11.63 -1.86
C GLY A 250 22.34 -10.13 -2.03
N PHE A 251 23.44 -9.41 -2.27
CA PHE A 251 23.44 -7.95 -2.47
C PHE A 251 22.50 -7.48 -3.59
N LEU A 252 22.39 -8.22 -4.69
CA LEU A 252 21.47 -7.88 -5.78
C LEU A 252 20.00 -7.96 -5.34
N THR A 253 19.62 -8.94 -4.52
CA THR A 253 18.26 -9.07 -4.00
C THR A 253 17.92 -7.94 -3.03
N ILE A 254 18.90 -7.52 -2.22
CA ILE A 254 18.77 -6.33 -1.35
C ILE A 254 18.52 -5.08 -2.20
N ILE A 255 19.32 -4.83 -3.23
CA ILE A 255 19.10 -3.67 -4.11
C ILE A 255 17.74 -3.74 -4.79
N SER A 256 17.35 -4.92 -5.27
CA SER A 256 16.05 -5.13 -5.95
C SER A 256 14.88 -4.79 -5.04
N THR A 257 14.88 -5.29 -3.79
CA THR A 257 13.82 -5.00 -2.81
C THR A 257 13.84 -3.56 -2.32
N LEU A 258 15.02 -2.96 -2.11
CA LEU A 258 15.15 -1.54 -1.80
C LEU A 258 14.61 -0.64 -2.92
N SER A 259 14.73 -1.06 -4.18
CA SER A 259 14.32 -0.28 -5.35
C SER A 259 12.81 -0.07 -5.43
N TRP A 260 12.00 -0.82 -4.69
CA TRP A 260 10.56 -0.56 -4.58
C TRP A 260 10.27 0.87 -4.13
N GLY A 261 11.09 1.42 -3.22
CA GLY A 261 10.94 2.80 -2.74
C GLY A 261 11.14 3.87 -3.82
N LEU A 262 11.76 3.54 -4.96
CA LEU A 262 11.91 4.46 -6.10
C LEU A 262 10.58 4.70 -6.81
N GLY A 263 9.62 3.77 -6.73
CA GLY A 263 8.31 3.90 -7.37
C GLY A 263 7.53 5.15 -6.90
N TYR A 264 7.73 5.57 -5.66
CA TYR A 264 7.00 6.69 -5.04
C TYR A 264 7.25 8.04 -5.71
N PHE A 265 8.39 8.20 -6.37
CA PHE A 265 8.73 9.41 -7.12
C PHE A 265 7.88 9.57 -8.39
N GLY A 266 7.23 8.49 -8.84
CA GLY A 266 6.45 8.46 -10.09
C GLY A 266 4.96 8.19 -9.91
N MET A 267 4.47 8.01 -8.67
CA MET A 267 3.08 7.67 -8.40
C MET A 267 2.13 8.88 -8.44
N PRO A 268 1.38 9.13 -9.53
CA PRO A 268 0.51 10.30 -9.66
C PRO A 268 -0.49 10.50 -8.52
N GLN A 269 -1.10 9.44 -8.00
CA GLN A 269 -2.05 9.50 -6.89
C GLN A 269 -1.42 10.04 -5.60
N VAL A 270 -0.14 9.73 -5.34
CA VAL A 270 0.62 10.28 -4.20
C VAL A 270 1.07 11.71 -4.49
N LEU A 271 1.66 11.92 -5.66
CA LEU A 271 2.20 13.21 -6.07
C LEU A 271 1.12 14.31 -6.17
N LEU A 272 -0.11 13.95 -6.57
CA LEU A 272 -1.25 14.87 -6.56
C LEU A 272 -1.59 15.35 -5.15
N LYS A 273 -1.45 14.53 -4.10
CA LYS A 273 -1.65 14.96 -2.71
C LYS A 273 -0.62 16.03 -2.32
N PHE A 274 0.63 15.93 -2.80
CA PHE A 274 1.64 16.96 -2.60
C PHE A 274 1.28 18.25 -3.33
N MET A 275 0.79 18.18 -4.57
CA MET A 275 0.34 19.35 -5.32
C MET A 275 -0.89 20.00 -4.66
N ALA A 276 -1.75 19.22 -4.02
CA ALA A 276 -3.02 19.67 -3.44
C ALA A 276 -2.92 20.25 -2.01
N ILE A 277 -1.77 20.18 -1.34
CA ILE A 277 -1.62 20.80 -0.01
C ILE A 277 -1.81 22.31 -0.10
N ASN A 278 -2.45 22.94 0.89
CA ASN A 278 -2.68 24.37 0.87
C ASN A 278 -1.35 25.14 0.96
N LYS A 279 -0.59 24.95 2.05
CA LYS A 279 0.66 25.66 2.30
C LYS A 279 1.86 24.74 2.13
N SER A 280 2.82 25.14 1.29
CA SER A 280 4.05 24.38 1.09
C SER A 280 4.94 24.29 2.35
N THR A 281 4.73 25.17 3.33
CA THR A 281 5.40 25.15 4.64
C THR A 281 4.90 24.00 5.53
N GLU A 282 3.67 23.52 5.33
CA GLU A 282 3.05 22.44 6.11
C GLU A 282 3.55 21.05 5.72
N LEU A 283 4.22 20.92 4.56
CA LEU A 283 4.78 19.65 4.08
C LEU A 283 5.80 19.01 5.03
N THR A 284 6.48 19.81 5.85
CA THR A 284 7.40 19.26 6.88
C THR A 284 6.63 18.51 7.96
N MET A 285 5.46 19.03 8.36
CA MET A 285 4.56 18.36 9.30
C MET A 285 3.96 17.12 8.64
N SER A 286 3.47 17.23 7.41
CA SER A 286 2.93 16.09 6.66
C SER A 286 3.94 14.95 6.53
N ARG A 287 5.19 15.25 6.18
CA ARG A 287 6.27 14.24 6.12
C ARG A 287 6.44 13.51 7.44
N ARG A 288 6.44 14.22 8.59
CA ARG A 288 6.61 13.58 9.90
C ARG A 288 5.46 12.62 10.22
N ILE A 289 4.23 13.05 9.95
CA ILE A 289 3.02 12.23 10.14
C ILE A 289 3.09 10.98 9.25
N ALA A 290 3.39 11.18 7.97
CA ALA A 290 3.58 10.11 6.99
C ALA A 290 4.62 9.09 7.46
N MET A 291 5.81 9.54 7.87
CA MET A 291 6.87 8.64 8.31
C MET A 291 6.50 7.84 9.56
N VAL A 292 5.84 8.45 10.54
CA VAL A 292 5.36 7.72 11.73
C VAL A 292 4.37 6.64 11.30
N TRP A 293 3.42 6.99 10.43
CA TRP A 293 2.42 6.06 9.92
C TRP A 293 3.07 4.88 9.18
N VAL A 294 4.01 5.16 8.26
CA VAL A 294 4.69 4.15 7.43
C VAL A 294 5.54 3.19 8.25
N ILE A 295 6.30 3.71 9.21
CA ILE A 295 7.17 2.86 10.03
C ILE A 295 6.32 1.90 10.87
N ILE A 296 5.24 2.39 11.48
CA ILE A 296 4.32 1.57 12.27
C ILE A 296 3.65 0.53 11.37
N SER A 297 3.08 0.94 10.25
CA SER A 297 2.28 0.05 9.40
C SER A 297 3.13 -1.04 8.75
N LEU A 298 4.30 -0.70 8.19
CA LEU A 298 5.19 -1.68 7.58
C LEU A 298 5.76 -2.66 8.60
N SER A 299 6.15 -2.17 9.78
CA SER A 299 6.66 -3.02 10.85
C SER A 299 5.59 -4.00 11.35
N ALA A 300 4.35 -3.53 11.49
CA ALA A 300 3.22 -4.37 11.84
C ALA A 300 2.94 -5.42 10.75
N ALA A 301 2.91 -5.02 9.48
CA ALA A 301 2.68 -5.93 8.36
C ALA A 301 3.72 -7.07 8.29
N VAL A 302 5.02 -6.75 8.41
CA VAL A 302 6.08 -7.76 8.50
C VAL A 302 5.85 -8.68 9.71
N GLY A 303 5.55 -8.08 10.87
CA GLY A 303 5.27 -8.83 12.10
C GLY A 303 4.10 -9.81 11.95
N ILE A 304 3.02 -9.41 11.29
CA ILE A 304 1.83 -10.24 11.06
C ILE A 304 2.19 -11.49 10.26
N GLY A 305 3.03 -11.39 9.23
CA GLY A 305 3.47 -12.57 8.49
C GLY A 305 4.27 -13.55 9.36
N ILE A 306 5.19 -13.03 10.18
CA ILE A 306 5.99 -13.85 11.10
C ILE A 306 5.11 -14.51 12.18
N ILE A 307 4.15 -13.77 12.74
CA ILE A 307 3.19 -14.28 13.73
C ILE A 307 2.27 -15.32 13.08
N GLY A 308 1.81 -15.07 11.86
CA GLY A 308 0.98 -15.99 11.10
C GLY A 308 1.65 -17.33 10.87
N ARG A 309 2.99 -17.37 10.79
CA ARG A 309 3.74 -18.61 10.57
C ARG A 309 3.54 -19.63 11.70
N ILE A 310 3.50 -19.17 12.95
CA ILE A 310 3.25 -20.02 14.13
C ILE A 310 1.76 -20.33 14.32
N LEU A 311 0.86 -19.38 14.04
CA LEU A 311 -0.59 -19.57 14.24
C LEU A 311 -1.21 -20.50 13.19
N TYR A 312 -0.81 -20.35 11.93
CA TYR A 312 -1.41 -21.04 10.79
C TYR A 312 -0.37 -21.81 9.98
N PRO A 313 0.40 -22.74 10.57
CA PRO A 313 1.52 -23.45 9.93
C PRO A 313 1.14 -24.04 8.57
N ALA A 314 0.05 -24.79 8.49
CA ALA A 314 -0.29 -25.58 7.31
C ALA A 314 -1.50 -25.07 6.51
N GLU A 315 -2.04 -23.88 6.81
CA GLU A 315 -3.26 -23.41 6.14
C GLU A 315 -3.00 -22.78 4.78
N LEU A 316 -1.97 -21.93 4.67
CA LEU A 316 -1.65 -21.23 3.43
C LEU A 316 -0.39 -21.86 2.80
N LEU A 317 -0.61 -22.85 1.93
CA LEU A 317 0.45 -23.67 1.33
C LEU A 317 0.88 -23.22 -0.07
N THR A 318 0.36 -22.11 -0.57
CA THR A 318 0.81 -21.51 -1.84
C THR A 318 1.20 -20.06 -1.63
N GLN A 319 2.09 -19.55 -2.47
CA GLN A 319 2.49 -18.14 -2.42
C GLN A 319 1.27 -17.19 -2.55
N SER A 320 0.32 -17.52 -3.42
CA SER A 320 -0.91 -16.71 -3.60
C SER A 320 -1.85 -16.79 -2.40
N ALA A 321 -1.92 -17.96 -1.73
CA ALA A 321 -2.70 -18.13 -0.51
C ALA A 321 -2.09 -17.37 0.66
N ALA A 322 -0.76 -17.33 0.77
CA ALA A 322 -0.03 -16.63 1.82
C ALA A 322 -0.43 -15.15 1.94
N GLU A 323 -0.81 -14.50 0.83
CA GLU A 323 -1.33 -13.13 0.84
C GLU A 323 -2.58 -12.93 1.72
N SER A 324 -3.29 -14.00 2.07
CA SER A 324 -4.47 -13.94 2.93
C SER A 324 -4.14 -14.01 4.42
N ILE A 325 -2.86 -14.07 4.82
CA ILE A 325 -2.47 -14.26 6.23
C ILE A 325 -2.95 -13.16 7.17
N PHE A 326 -3.12 -11.94 6.68
CA PHE A 326 -3.69 -10.84 7.47
C PHE A 326 -5.18 -11.01 7.76
N ILE A 327 -5.89 -11.76 6.91
CA ILE A 327 -7.34 -11.90 6.94
C ILE A 327 -7.77 -13.01 7.93
N ILE A 328 -6.95 -14.06 8.05
CA ILE A 328 -7.24 -15.25 8.85
C ILE A 328 -6.69 -15.13 10.27
#